data_AF-C9SP25-F1
#
_entry.id   AF-C9SP25-F1
#
_cell.length_a   1.000
_cell.length_b   1.000
_cell.length_c   1.000
_cell.angle_alpha   90.00
_cell.angle_beta   90.00
_cell.angle_gamma   90.00
#
_symmetry.space_group_name_H-M   'P 1'
#
loop_
_entity.id
_entity.type
_entity.pdbx_description
1 polymer ?
#
loop_
_entity_poly.entity_id
_entity_poly.type
_entity_poly.pdbx_seq_one_letter_code
_entity_poly.pdbx_strand_id
1 'polypeptide(L)'
;MAEKRLVVAFRSRTARGLFSALSDLYHYYGVTSSRKYVEQFSNGITVMSIYLRPAMTLEGEYPPLEQSIHQITKEISLLYCLPHNKLHDLFTSGELSLQETVYGHCAWVFIQHFLNRLGSEYVSLTDILDPKSNVHTALLSKLKRRLRTETFTPDYILEIIQSYPGLVRALYASFASVHLAVGADFERHFIAPTPALEVMSDAKLKEKITREVSNEHEEMVMTAFRVFNNAILKTNYFTPTKVALSFRLDPAFLPEIEYPRRLYGMFLVIGAEFRGFHLRFKDVARGGIRIVKSRSKEAYGINARNLFDENYGLSSTQQRKNKDIPEGGSKGVILLDAKMQDHSEEAFEKYIDSIIDLLLPGVTPGIKNPIVDLYGKQEILFMGPDENTADLVDWATEHARKRGAPWWKSFFTGKSPKLGGIPHDEYGMTTLSVRDNEILLSNEKMATESSARIPT
;
A
#
# COMPACT_ATOMS: atom_id res chain seq x y z
N MET A 1 -38.71 -4.65 -19.87
CA MET A 1 -37.29 -5.06 -19.95
C MET A 1 -36.98 -5.92 -18.72
N ALA A 2 -36.22 -7.00 -18.89
CA ALA A 2 -35.85 -7.86 -17.77
C ALA A 2 -34.87 -7.12 -16.84
N GLU A 3 -35.22 -7.08 -15.55
CA GLU A 3 -34.40 -6.49 -14.49
C GLU A 3 -33.44 -7.56 -13.95
N LYS A 4 -32.23 -7.14 -13.56
CA LYS A 4 -31.20 -8.04 -13.01
C LYS A 4 -30.88 -7.65 -11.57
N ARG A 5 -30.85 -8.62 -10.68
CA ARG A 5 -30.53 -8.40 -9.26
C ARG A 5 -29.04 -8.62 -9.04
N LEU A 6 -28.34 -7.56 -8.67
CA LEU A 6 -26.97 -7.60 -8.16
C LEU A 6 -27.01 -7.66 -6.63
N VAL A 7 -26.28 -8.61 -6.04
CA VAL A 7 -26.20 -8.80 -4.59
C VAL A 7 -24.76 -8.59 -4.14
N VAL A 8 -24.54 -7.61 -3.26
CA VAL A 8 -23.23 -7.29 -2.69
C VAL A 8 -23.29 -7.55 -1.19
N ALA A 9 -22.44 -8.44 -0.68
CA ALA A 9 -22.34 -8.75 0.74
C ALA A 9 -21.00 -8.25 1.30
N PHE A 10 -21.04 -7.58 2.44
CA PHE A 10 -19.86 -7.05 3.11
C PHE A 10 -20.05 -7.02 4.63
N ARG A 11 -18.95 -6.90 5.40
CA ARG A 11 -19.06 -6.75 6.86
C ARG A 11 -19.67 -5.41 7.22
N SER A 12 -20.62 -5.39 8.15
CA SER A 12 -21.27 -4.18 8.63
C SER A 12 -20.24 -3.11 9.03
N ARG A 13 -20.52 -1.85 8.68
CA ARG A 13 -19.70 -0.66 9.01
C ARG A 13 -18.32 -0.53 8.33
N THR A 14 -18.00 -1.43 7.38
CA THR A 14 -16.70 -1.42 6.66
C THR A 14 -16.73 -0.81 5.26
N ALA A 15 -17.91 -0.47 4.74
CA ALA A 15 -18.12 0.01 3.36
C ALA A 15 -18.62 1.47 3.29
N ARG A 16 -17.97 2.38 4.01
CA ARG A 16 -18.38 3.80 4.05
C ARG A 16 -18.28 4.42 2.66
N GLY A 17 -19.27 5.19 2.23
CA GLY A 17 -19.26 5.82 0.90
C GLY A 17 -19.51 4.88 -0.30
N LEU A 18 -19.54 3.56 -0.08
CA LEU A 18 -19.80 2.60 -1.17
C LEU A 18 -21.18 2.82 -1.80
N PHE A 19 -22.20 3.11 -1.00
CA PHE A 19 -23.57 3.28 -1.51
C PHE A 19 -23.71 4.45 -2.50
N SER A 20 -23.06 5.58 -2.21
CA SER A 20 -23.05 6.73 -3.12
C SER A 20 -22.24 6.40 -4.37
N ALA A 21 -21.01 5.90 -4.20
CA ALA A 21 -20.08 5.64 -5.30
C ALA A 21 -20.55 4.52 -6.26
N LEU A 22 -21.34 3.55 -5.76
CA LEU A 22 -22.00 2.54 -6.59
C LEU A 22 -22.89 3.14 -7.66
N SER A 23 -23.50 4.30 -7.37
CA SER A 23 -24.40 4.96 -8.31
C SER A 23 -23.66 5.49 -9.53
N ASP A 24 -22.50 6.10 -9.30
CA ASP A 24 -21.64 6.60 -10.37
C ASP A 24 -21.13 5.44 -11.22
N LEU A 25 -20.79 4.29 -10.59
CA LEU A 25 -20.33 3.10 -11.31
C LEU A 25 -21.37 2.48 -12.22
N TYR A 26 -22.59 2.23 -11.76
CA TYR A 26 -23.57 1.65 -12.68
C TYR A 26 -24.00 2.66 -13.76
N HIS A 27 -24.02 3.97 -13.48
CA HIS A 27 -24.33 4.99 -14.49
C HIS A 27 -23.24 5.10 -15.55
N TYR A 28 -21.96 4.98 -15.17
CA TYR A 28 -20.83 4.92 -16.11
C TYR A 28 -21.01 3.82 -17.16
N TYR A 29 -21.63 2.70 -16.78
CA TYR A 29 -21.92 1.58 -17.67
C TYR A 29 -23.31 1.62 -18.33
N GLY A 30 -24.00 2.77 -18.31
CA GLY A 30 -25.31 2.93 -18.94
C GLY A 30 -26.44 2.21 -18.22
N VAL A 31 -26.22 1.83 -16.96
CA VAL A 31 -27.18 1.11 -16.12
C VAL A 31 -27.75 2.08 -15.09
N THR A 32 -28.98 1.85 -14.65
CA THR A 32 -29.58 2.54 -13.50
C THR A 32 -30.25 1.54 -12.56
N SER A 33 -30.51 1.94 -11.32
CA SER A 33 -31.21 1.10 -10.36
C SER A 33 -32.68 1.52 -10.24
N SER A 34 -33.62 0.58 -10.31
CA SER A 34 -35.02 0.82 -10.00
C SER A 34 -35.30 0.86 -8.49
N ARG A 35 -34.62 -0.02 -7.74
CA ARG A 35 -34.78 -0.22 -6.29
C ARG A 35 -33.48 -0.72 -5.68
N LYS A 36 -33.23 -0.29 -4.44
CA LYS A 36 -32.08 -0.69 -3.63
C LYS A 36 -32.59 -1.10 -2.25
N TYR A 37 -32.17 -2.27 -1.77
CA TYR A 37 -32.46 -2.74 -0.42
C TYR A 37 -31.16 -3.00 0.32
N VAL A 38 -31.13 -2.68 1.61
CA VAL A 38 -30.00 -2.95 2.49
C VAL A 38 -30.55 -3.74 3.68
N GLU A 39 -30.06 -4.96 3.83
CA GLU A 39 -30.44 -5.88 4.89
C GLU A 39 -29.24 -6.09 5.81
N GLN A 40 -29.44 -5.92 7.11
CA GLN A 40 -28.42 -6.15 8.12
C GLN A 40 -28.72 -7.43 8.88
N PHE A 41 -27.77 -8.34 8.91
CA PHE A 41 -27.89 -9.63 9.58
C PHE A 41 -27.22 -9.61 10.95
N SER A 42 -27.74 -10.40 11.89
CA SER A 42 -27.22 -10.49 13.27
C SER A 42 -25.79 -11.03 13.35
N ASN A 43 -25.31 -11.70 12.32
CA ASN A 43 -23.92 -12.17 12.19
C ASN A 43 -22.93 -11.08 11.73
N GLY A 44 -23.38 -9.82 11.63
CA GLY A 44 -22.52 -8.70 11.26
C GLY A 44 -22.25 -8.58 9.75
N ILE A 45 -23.05 -9.25 8.92
CA ILE A 45 -23.04 -9.08 7.46
C ILE A 45 -24.14 -8.12 7.04
N THR A 46 -23.80 -7.19 6.15
CA THR A 46 -24.76 -6.36 5.42
C THR A 46 -24.85 -6.87 3.99
N VAL A 47 -26.08 -7.09 3.51
CA VAL A 47 -26.35 -7.45 2.11
C VAL A 47 -27.09 -6.31 1.44
N MET A 48 -26.52 -5.83 0.34
CA MET A 48 -27.14 -4.83 -0.53
C MET A 48 -27.67 -5.53 -1.78
N SER A 49 -28.98 -5.43 -2.00
CA SER A 49 -29.65 -5.93 -3.21
C SER A 49 -30.00 -4.75 -4.11
N ILE A 50 -29.38 -4.69 -5.29
CA ILE A 50 -29.55 -3.63 -6.28
C ILE A 50 -30.22 -4.24 -7.50
N TYR A 51 -31.31 -3.64 -7.93
CA TYR A 51 -32.05 -4.10 -9.10
C TYR A 51 -31.75 -3.18 -10.28
N LEU A 52 -30.97 -3.72 -11.21
CA LEU A 52 -30.34 -3.01 -12.31
C LEU A 52 -31.16 -3.18 -13.61
N ARG A 53 -31.27 -2.07 -14.35
CA ARG A 53 -31.89 -2.00 -15.68
C ARG A 53 -31.13 -0.99 -16.56
N PRO A 54 -31.22 -1.07 -17.89
CA PRO A 54 -30.64 -0.05 -18.77
C PRO A 54 -31.20 1.34 -18.46
N ALA A 55 -30.35 2.35 -18.47
CA ALA A 55 -30.76 3.73 -18.30
C ALA A 55 -31.34 4.25 -19.61
N MET A 56 -32.62 4.65 -19.61
CA MET A 56 -33.29 5.17 -20.82
C MET A 56 -32.96 6.63 -21.11
N THR A 57 -32.41 7.35 -20.13
CA THR A 57 -32.17 8.80 -20.18
C THR A 57 -30.69 9.16 -20.35
N LEU A 58 -29.80 8.16 -20.36
CA LEU A 58 -28.38 8.40 -20.60
C LEU A 58 -28.13 8.33 -22.10
N GLU A 59 -27.61 9.42 -22.67
CA GLU A 59 -27.12 9.46 -24.04
C GLU A 59 -25.74 8.76 -24.10
N GLY A 60 -25.50 7.94 -25.12
CA GLY A 60 -24.22 7.23 -25.32
C GLY A 60 -24.37 5.80 -25.85
N GLU A 61 -23.29 5.27 -26.43
CA GLU A 61 -23.17 3.85 -26.78
C GLU A 61 -22.66 3.07 -25.56
N TYR A 62 -23.55 2.32 -24.93
CA TYR A 62 -23.21 1.49 -23.77
C TYR A 62 -23.16 0.01 -24.14
N PRO A 63 -22.37 -0.77 -23.39
CA PRO A 63 -22.38 -2.22 -23.46
C PRO A 63 -23.78 -2.84 -23.32
N PRO A 64 -23.99 -4.06 -23.84
CA PRO A 64 -25.15 -4.87 -23.47
C PRO A 64 -25.24 -5.06 -21.95
N LEU A 65 -26.46 -5.09 -21.41
CA LEU A 65 -26.73 -5.11 -19.96
C LEU A 65 -25.93 -6.18 -19.19
N GLU A 66 -25.84 -7.40 -19.70
CA GLU A 66 -25.08 -8.48 -19.07
C GLU A 66 -23.59 -8.14 -18.94
N GLN A 67 -23.03 -7.51 -19.97
CA GLN A 67 -21.62 -7.14 -19.98
C GLN A 67 -21.37 -5.96 -19.03
N SER A 68 -22.27 -4.96 -19.00
CA SER A 68 -22.22 -3.89 -18.00
C SER A 68 -22.24 -4.43 -16.57
N ILE A 69 -23.18 -5.35 -16.26
CA ILE A 69 -23.30 -5.94 -14.92
C ILE A 69 -22.05 -6.73 -14.55
N HIS A 70 -21.46 -7.45 -15.50
CA HIS A 70 -20.21 -8.17 -15.27
C HIS A 70 -19.05 -7.23 -14.92
N GLN A 71 -18.90 -6.12 -15.64
CA GLN A 71 -17.87 -5.13 -15.34
C GLN A 71 -18.10 -4.44 -13.99
N ILE A 72 -19.35 -4.02 -13.73
CA ILE A 72 -19.75 -3.49 -12.42
C ILE A 72 -19.36 -4.46 -11.30
N THR A 73 -19.66 -5.75 -11.46
CA THR A 73 -19.36 -6.78 -10.44
C THR A 73 -17.86 -6.90 -10.16
N LYS A 74 -17.01 -6.81 -11.18
CA LYS A 74 -15.54 -6.82 -11.01
C LYS A 74 -15.03 -5.57 -10.29
N GLU A 75 -15.57 -4.42 -10.66
CA GLU A 75 -15.09 -3.11 -10.22
C GLU A 75 -15.60 -2.64 -8.86
N ILE A 76 -16.70 -3.20 -8.36
CA ILE A 76 -17.21 -2.93 -7.01
C ILE A 76 -16.13 -3.14 -5.94
N SER A 77 -15.22 -4.09 -6.15
CA SER A 77 -14.10 -4.33 -5.26
C SER A 77 -13.14 -3.13 -5.14
N LEU A 78 -12.94 -2.38 -6.22
CA LEU A 78 -12.14 -1.16 -6.22
C LEU A 78 -12.85 -0.03 -5.45
N LEU A 79 -14.17 0.11 -5.65
CA LEU A 79 -14.98 1.05 -4.86
C LEU A 79 -14.98 0.71 -3.37
N TYR A 80 -15.02 -0.57 -3.01
CA TYR A 80 -14.94 -0.98 -1.61
C TYR A 80 -13.59 -0.60 -1.00
N CYS A 81 -12.49 -0.78 -1.74
CA CYS A 81 -11.15 -0.42 -1.28
C CYS A 81 -10.96 1.10 -1.16
N LEU A 82 -11.44 1.85 -2.15
CA LEU A 82 -11.25 3.30 -2.29
C LEU A 82 -12.51 3.98 -2.83
N PRO A 83 -13.54 4.18 -1.99
CA PRO A 83 -14.83 4.76 -2.40
C PRO A 83 -14.70 6.24 -2.79
N HIS A 84 -13.73 6.94 -2.22
CA HIS A 84 -13.44 8.36 -2.49
C HIS A 84 -11.98 8.51 -2.91
N ASN A 85 -11.70 8.25 -4.18
CA ASN A 85 -10.38 8.48 -4.76
C ASN A 85 -10.18 9.97 -5.12
N LYS A 86 -8.93 10.39 -5.32
CA LYS A 86 -8.58 11.80 -5.58
C LYS A 86 -8.93 12.29 -6.99
N LEU A 87 -9.21 11.37 -7.90
CA LEU A 87 -9.54 11.62 -9.29
C LEU A 87 -11.03 11.35 -9.57
N HIS A 88 -11.87 11.32 -8.53
CA HIS A 88 -13.28 10.95 -8.65
C HIS A 88 -14.05 11.88 -9.59
N ASP A 89 -13.69 13.17 -9.67
CA ASP A 89 -14.30 14.13 -10.58
C ASP A 89 -14.09 13.75 -12.07
N LEU A 90 -12.94 13.15 -12.40
CA LEU A 90 -12.66 12.64 -13.76
C LEU A 90 -13.45 11.36 -14.05
N PHE A 91 -13.86 10.62 -13.01
CA PHE A 91 -14.71 9.46 -13.16
C PHE A 91 -16.17 9.85 -13.38
N THR A 92 -16.69 10.80 -12.59
CA THR A 92 -18.07 11.27 -12.72
C THR A 92 -18.31 12.05 -14.01
N SER A 93 -17.29 12.71 -14.57
CA SER A 93 -17.35 13.33 -15.90
C SER A 93 -17.27 12.33 -17.06
N GLY A 94 -16.94 11.06 -16.79
CA GLY A 94 -16.70 10.04 -17.80
C GLY A 94 -15.34 10.16 -18.52
N GLU A 95 -14.47 11.09 -18.11
CA GLU A 95 -13.17 11.31 -18.72
C GLU A 95 -12.17 10.19 -18.42
N LEU A 96 -12.29 9.53 -17.26
CA LEU A 96 -11.55 8.33 -16.87
C LEU A 96 -12.51 7.27 -16.33
N SER A 97 -12.17 6.00 -16.50
CA SER A 97 -12.84 4.87 -15.85
C SER A 97 -12.52 4.80 -14.36
N LEU A 98 -13.30 4.02 -13.60
CA LEU A 98 -13.01 3.77 -12.19
C LEU A 98 -11.63 3.12 -11.99
N GLN A 99 -11.25 2.22 -12.89
CA GLN A 99 -9.94 1.57 -12.81
C GLN A 99 -8.81 2.61 -12.98
N GLU A 100 -8.89 3.43 -14.03
CA GLU A 100 -7.90 4.49 -14.28
C GLU A 100 -7.79 5.47 -13.10
N THR A 101 -8.92 5.90 -12.50
CA THR A 101 -8.90 6.84 -11.38
C THR A 101 -8.36 6.23 -10.08
N VAL A 102 -8.69 4.97 -9.78
CA VAL A 102 -8.14 4.25 -8.63
C VAL A 102 -6.65 3.97 -8.80
N TYR A 103 -6.21 3.62 -10.01
CA TYR A 103 -4.79 3.49 -10.35
C TYR A 103 -4.05 4.81 -10.17
N GLY A 104 -4.58 5.90 -10.73
CA GLY A 104 -4.00 7.24 -10.59
C GLY A 104 -3.91 7.69 -9.14
N HIS A 105 -4.88 7.33 -8.29
CA HIS A 105 -4.79 7.57 -6.85
C HIS A 105 -3.64 6.79 -6.18
N CYS A 106 -3.46 5.52 -6.54
CA CYS A 106 -2.36 4.71 -5.99
C CYS A 106 -1.00 5.25 -6.42
N ALA A 107 -0.86 5.62 -7.69
CA ALA A 107 0.32 6.28 -8.21
C ALA A 107 0.56 7.64 -7.53
N TRP A 108 -0.48 8.45 -7.32
CA TRP A 108 -0.38 9.70 -6.56
C TRP A 108 0.17 9.47 -5.14
N VAL A 109 -0.27 8.43 -4.42
CA VAL A 109 0.30 8.06 -3.11
C VAL A 109 1.78 7.69 -3.25
N PHE A 110 2.15 6.86 -4.22
CA PHE A 110 3.54 6.49 -4.47
C PHE A 110 4.43 7.71 -4.77
N ILE A 111 4.00 8.57 -5.69
CA ILE A 111 4.77 9.74 -6.17
C ILE A 111 5.01 10.74 -5.05
N GLN A 112 4.04 10.95 -4.15
CA GLN A 112 4.23 11.80 -2.98
C GLN A 112 5.42 11.39 -2.10
N HIS A 113 5.77 10.09 -2.08
CA HIS A 113 6.87 9.57 -1.28
C HIS A 113 8.19 9.48 -2.05
N PHE A 114 8.15 9.21 -3.36
CA PHE A 114 9.33 8.81 -4.12
C PHE A 114 9.70 9.71 -5.30
N LEU A 115 8.98 10.81 -5.52
CA LEU A 115 9.41 11.81 -6.49
C LEU A 115 10.82 12.28 -6.10
N ASN A 116 11.79 12.14 -6.99
CA ASN A 116 13.16 12.58 -6.73
C ASN A 116 13.18 14.10 -6.70
N ARG A 117 13.34 14.67 -5.50
CA ARG A 117 13.35 16.13 -5.26
C ARG A 117 14.78 16.67 -5.12
N LEU A 118 15.78 15.79 -5.16
CA LEU A 118 17.18 16.13 -5.00
C LEU A 118 17.84 15.97 -6.37
N GLY A 119 17.90 17.08 -7.11
CA GLY A 119 18.51 17.15 -8.43
C GLY A 119 20.00 16.80 -8.41
N SER A 120 20.60 16.74 -9.60
CA SER A 120 22.02 16.43 -9.80
C SER A 120 22.96 17.39 -9.03
N GLU A 121 22.47 18.61 -8.76
CA GLU A 121 23.13 19.67 -8.02
C GLU A 121 23.30 19.30 -6.54
N TYR A 122 22.31 18.62 -5.94
CA TYR A 122 22.42 18.17 -4.55
C TYR A 122 23.49 17.09 -4.40
N VAL A 123 23.58 16.18 -5.37
CA VAL A 123 24.62 15.13 -5.40
C VAL A 123 26.00 15.77 -5.53
N SER A 124 26.15 16.68 -6.50
CA SER A 124 27.39 17.44 -6.71
C SER A 124 27.81 18.21 -5.46
N LEU A 125 26.87 18.84 -4.75
CA LEU A 125 27.14 19.56 -3.51
C LEU A 125 27.57 18.61 -2.38
N THR A 126 26.99 17.41 -2.34
CA THR A 126 27.35 16.39 -1.33
C THR A 126 28.78 15.90 -1.55
N ASP A 127 29.20 15.73 -2.81
CA ASP A 127 30.56 15.27 -3.15
C ASP A 127 31.64 16.33 -2.82
N ILE A 128 31.28 17.62 -2.85
CA ILE A 128 32.20 18.72 -2.54
C ILE A 128 32.39 18.92 -1.03
N LEU A 129 31.36 18.63 -0.22
CA LEU A 129 31.35 18.96 1.20
C LEU A 129 32.02 17.88 2.05
N ASP A 130 32.84 18.30 3.03
CA ASP A 130 33.48 17.37 3.97
C ASP A 130 32.45 16.64 4.86
N PRO A 131 32.31 15.30 4.73
CA PRO A 131 31.36 14.51 5.53
C PRO A 131 31.74 14.40 7.01
N LYS A 132 32.98 14.76 7.40
CA LYS A 132 33.41 14.78 8.81
C LYS A 132 33.01 16.07 9.53
N SER A 133 32.61 17.10 8.78
CA SER A 133 32.12 18.36 9.34
C SER A 133 30.67 18.24 9.76
N ASN A 134 30.44 18.34 11.07
CA ASN A 134 29.08 18.39 11.65
C ASN A 134 28.26 19.57 11.11
N VAL A 135 28.91 20.70 10.79
CA VAL A 135 28.24 21.90 10.26
C VAL A 135 27.75 21.65 8.83
N HIS A 136 28.60 21.06 7.97
CA HIS A 136 28.23 20.75 6.58
C HIS A 136 27.10 19.72 6.52
N THR A 137 27.19 18.68 7.35
CA THR A 137 26.17 17.63 7.43
C THR A 137 24.81 18.18 7.89
N ALA A 138 24.82 19.07 8.89
CA ALA A 138 23.60 19.74 9.36
C ALA A 138 22.99 20.66 8.30
N LEU A 139 23.83 21.39 7.54
CA LEU A 139 23.38 22.26 6.45
C LEU A 139 22.77 21.46 5.30
N LEU A 140 23.45 20.40 4.85
CA LEU A 140 22.94 19.49 3.82
C LEU A 140 21.60 18.86 4.22
N SER A 141 21.47 18.46 5.48
CA SER A 141 20.21 17.92 6.00
C SER A 141 19.08 18.95 5.98
N LYS A 142 19.37 20.22 6.33
CA LYS A 142 18.40 21.32 6.24
C LYS A 142 18.02 21.64 4.79
N LEU A 143 18.99 21.69 3.88
CA LEU A 143 18.76 21.95 2.45
C LEU A 143 17.90 20.84 1.84
N LYS A 144 18.27 19.58 2.09
CA LYS A 144 17.48 18.40 1.70
C LYS A 144 16.04 18.50 2.15
N ARG A 145 15.81 18.86 3.43
CA ARG A 145 14.47 19.02 3.99
C ARG A 145 13.67 20.10 3.26
N ARG A 146 14.29 21.24 2.92
CA ARG A 146 13.64 22.34 2.19
C ARG A 146 13.27 21.94 0.76
N LEU A 147 14.21 21.40 0.00
CA LEU A 147 13.97 20.93 -1.38
C LEU A 147 12.87 19.87 -1.43
N ARG A 148 12.81 18.98 -0.43
CA ARG A 148 11.73 18.00 -0.35
C ARG A 148 10.37 18.60 0.01
N THR A 149 10.33 19.70 0.76
CA THR A 149 9.06 20.22 1.30
C THR A 149 8.45 21.32 0.44
N GLU A 150 9.27 22.15 -0.19
CA GLU A 150 8.83 23.41 -0.82
C GLU A 150 8.46 23.23 -2.31
N THR A 151 8.98 22.20 -3.01
CA THR A 151 8.83 22.10 -4.48
C THR A 151 7.58 21.31 -4.94
N PHE A 152 7.27 20.18 -4.29
CA PHE A 152 6.16 19.30 -4.71
C PHE A 152 5.23 18.96 -3.55
N THR A 153 4.15 19.73 -3.42
CA THR A 153 3.08 19.44 -2.46
C THR A 153 2.15 18.34 -2.99
N PRO A 154 1.46 17.59 -2.12
CA PRO A 154 0.47 16.60 -2.54
C PRO A 154 -0.61 17.15 -3.48
N ASP A 155 -1.06 18.39 -3.24
CA ASP A 155 -2.08 19.05 -4.05
C ASP A 155 -1.54 19.46 -5.42
N TYR A 156 -0.30 19.95 -5.50
CA TYR A 156 0.34 20.27 -6.79
C TYR A 156 0.58 19.02 -7.65
N ILE A 157 1.01 17.91 -7.04
CA ILE A 157 1.12 16.62 -7.74
C ILE A 157 -0.26 16.18 -8.25
N LEU A 158 -1.32 16.36 -7.45
CA LEU A 158 -2.67 15.99 -7.84
C LEU A 158 -3.17 16.83 -9.03
N GLU A 159 -2.96 18.14 -8.98
CA GLU A 159 -3.32 19.08 -10.05
C GLU A 159 -2.66 18.66 -11.38
N ILE A 160 -1.35 18.39 -11.36
CA ILE A 160 -0.63 17.88 -12.54
C ILE A 160 -1.27 16.58 -13.07
N ILE A 161 -1.58 15.62 -12.19
CA ILE A 161 -2.21 14.36 -12.62
C ILE A 161 -3.58 14.60 -13.25
N GLN A 162 -4.37 15.52 -12.69
CA GLN A 162 -5.69 15.87 -13.20
C GLN A 162 -5.64 16.59 -14.55
N SER A 163 -4.57 17.32 -14.86
CA SER A 163 -4.39 17.99 -16.16
C SER A 163 -4.08 17.05 -17.32
N TYR A 164 -3.66 15.80 -17.07
CA TYR A 164 -3.24 14.86 -18.11
C TYR A 164 -3.93 13.48 -18.05
N PRO A 165 -5.27 13.41 -18.12
CA PRO A 165 -6.01 12.15 -18.08
C PRO A 165 -5.64 11.21 -19.23
N GLY A 166 -5.31 11.75 -20.41
CA GLY A 166 -4.80 10.97 -21.54
C GLY A 166 -3.50 10.21 -21.23
N LEU A 167 -2.58 10.82 -20.45
CA LEU A 167 -1.36 10.15 -19.99
C LEU A 167 -1.68 9.10 -18.93
N VAL A 168 -2.56 9.41 -17.95
CA VAL A 168 -3.00 8.46 -16.92
C VAL A 168 -3.56 7.19 -17.56
N ARG A 169 -4.40 7.34 -18.59
CA ARG A 169 -4.94 6.21 -19.38
C ARG A 169 -3.85 5.38 -20.04
N ALA A 170 -2.89 6.02 -20.71
CA ALA A 170 -1.80 5.30 -21.39
C ALA A 170 -0.91 4.53 -20.39
N LEU A 171 -0.62 5.15 -19.24
CA LEU A 171 0.16 4.54 -18.15
C LEU A 171 -0.61 3.40 -17.47
N TYR A 172 -1.92 3.56 -17.29
CA TYR A 172 -2.80 2.50 -16.82
C TYR A 172 -2.83 1.32 -17.79
N ALA A 173 -2.94 1.55 -19.10
CA ALA A 173 -2.94 0.49 -20.10
C ALA A 173 -1.64 -0.34 -20.05
N SER A 174 -0.49 0.31 -19.84
CA SER A 174 0.78 -0.38 -19.61
C SER A 174 0.77 -1.21 -18.32
N PHE A 175 0.32 -0.63 -17.20
CA PHE A 175 0.17 -1.35 -15.94
C PHE A 175 -0.74 -2.58 -16.06
N ALA A 176 -1.92 -2.42 -16.67
CA ALA A 176 -2.88 -3.48 -16.86
C ALA A 176 -2.32 -4.59 -17.78
N SER A 177 -1.61 -4.23 -18.85
CA SER A 177 -1.01 -5.23 -19.76
C SER A 177 -0.04 -6.20 -19.07
N VAL A 178 0.60 -5.76 -18.00
CA VAL A 178 1.55 -6.58 -17.22
C VAL A 178 0.84 -7.36 -16.12
N HIS A 179 -0.09 -6.74 -15.40
CA HIS A 179 -0.62 -7.30 -14.14
C HIS A 179 -2.03 -7.89 -14.24
N LEU A 180 -2.75 -7.66 -15.33
CA LEU A 180 -4.03 -8.31 -15.60
C LEU A 180 -3.78 -9.69 -16.22
N ALA A 181 -3.80 -10.74 -15.40
CA ALA A 181 -3.75 -12.10 -15.91
C ALA A 181 -5.04 -12.42 -16.68
N VAL A 182 -4.91 -12.75 -17.96
CA VAL A 182 -5.98 -13.25 -18.82
C VAL A 182 -5.90 -14.78 -18.77
N GLY A 183 -6.72 -15.42 -17.92
CA GLY A 183 -6.76 -16.89 -17.84
C GLY A 183 -7.22 -17.55 -19.15
N ALA A 184 -7.05 -18.87 -19.28
CA ALA A 184 -7.46 -19.64 -20.47
C ALA A 184 -8.99 -19.57 -20.73
N ASP A 185 -9.79 -19.42 -19.67
CA ASP A 185 -11.26 -19.23 -19.74
C ASP A 185 -11.67 -17.75 -19.80
N PHE A 186 -10.72 -16.82 -20.00
CA PHE A 186 -11.05 -15.43 -20.22
C PHE A 186 -11.68 -15.31 -21.61
N GLU A 187 -13.01 -15.43 -21.65
CA GLU A 187 -13.80 -15.14 -22.82
C GLU A 187 -13.43 -13.74 -23.32
N ARG A 188 -12.68 -13.68 -24.42
CA ARG A 188 -12.31 -12.46 -25.16
C ARG A 188 -13.54 -11.68 -25.67
N HIS A 189 -14.75 -12.15 -25.39
CA HIS A 189 -16.03 -11.56 -25.78
C HIS A 189 -16.57 -10.51 -24.80
N PHE A 190 -15.86 -10.20 -23.71
CA PHE A 190 -16.31 -9.21 -22.73
C PHE A 190 -15.36 -8.02 -22.68
N ILE A 191 -15.94 -6.85 -22.93
CA ILE A 191 -15.35 -5.51 -23.02
C ILE A 191 -14.04 -5.33 -22.26
N ALA A 192 -13.04 -4.81 -22.97
CA ALA A 192 -11.85 -4.27 -22.34
C ALA A 192 -12.28 -3.18 -21.35
N PRO A 193 -11.88 -3.24 -20.07
CA PRO A 193 -12.25 -2.24 -19.06
C PRO A 193 -11.76 -0.81 -19.34
N THR A 194 -11.03 -0.65 -20.44
CA THR A 194 -10.44 0.59 -20.93
C THR A 194 -10.64 0.57 -22.44
N PRO A 195 -10.85 1.73 -23.10
CA PRO A 195 -10.82 1.81 -24.55
C PRO A 195 -9.62 1.04 -25.08
N ALA A 196 -9.79 0.26 -26.15
CA ALA A 196 -8.73 -0.54 -26.75
C ALA A 196 -7.60 0.38 -27.26
N LEU A 197 -6.72 0.78 -26.35
CA LEU A 197 -5.57 1.61 -26.63
C LEU A 197 -4.40 0.68 -26.93
N GLU A 198 -3.61 1.05 -27.92
CA GLU A 198 -2.33 0.37 -28.18
C GLU A 198 -1.48 0.45 -26.90
N VAL A 199 -1.14 -0.71 -26.34
CA VAL A 199 -0.26 -0.79 -25.18
C VAL A 199 1.13 -0.31 -25.62
N MET A 200 1.54 0.85 -25.10
CA MET A 200 2.82 1.46 -25.41
C MET A 200 3.95 0.84 -24.58
N SER A 201 5.13 0.71 -25.19
CA SER A 201 6.35 0.35 -24.45
C SER A 201 6.78 1.49 -23.52
N ASP A 202 7.58 1.17 -22.50
CA ASP A 202 8.09 2.16 -21.54
C ASP A 202 8.86 3.32 -22.22
N ALA A 203 9.62 3.02 -23.29
CA ALA A 203 10.30 4.04 -24.09
C ALA A 203 9.33 4.95 -24.85
N LYS A 204 8.28 4.39 -25.48
CA LYS A 204 7.24 5.19 -26.15
C LYS A 204 6.45 6.04 -25.16
N LEU A 205 6.19 5.52 -23.95
CA LEU A 205 5.55 6.29 -22.88
C LEU A 205 6.42 7.48 -22.45
N LYS A 206 7.75 7.29 -22.34
CA LYS A 206 8.68 8.39 -22.09
C LYS A 206 8.53 9.50 -23.14
N GLU A 207 8.63 9.14 -24.41
CA GLU A 207 8.52 10.08 -25.53
C GLU A 207 7.16 10.79 -25.56
N LYS A 208 6.08 10.05 -25.28
CA LYS A 208 4.72 10.61 -25.19
C LYS A 208 4.61 11.63 -24.05
N ILE A 209 5.16 11.33 -22.88
CA ILE A 209 5.19 12.24 -21.74
C ILE A 209 5.95 13.52 -22.11
N THR A 210 7.20 13.40 -22.57
CA THR A 210 8.04 14.57 -22.93
C THR A 210 7.38 15.47 -23.99
N ARG A 211 6.59 14.90 -24.91
CA ARG A 211 5.88 15.66 -25.94
C ARG A 211 4.62 16.37 -25.43
N GLU A 212 3.91 15.79 -24.46
CA GLU A 212 2.58 16.26 -24.03
C GLU A 212 2.63 17.20 -22.83
N VAL A 213 3.63 17.06 -21.96
CA VAL A 213 3.81 17.93 -20.80
C VAL A 213 4.45 19.26 -21.18
N SER A 214 4.17 20.30 -20.40
CA SER A 214 4.60 21.67 -20.71
C SER A 214 5.91 22.08 -20.02
N ASN A 215 6.28 21.40 -18.94
CA ASN A 215 7.47 21.72 -18.15
C ASN A 215 8.09 20.50 -17.46
N GLU A 216 9.28 20.69 -16.91
CA GLU A 216 10.06 19.64 -16.24
C GLU A 216 9.36 19.08 -14.99
N HIS A 217 8.57 19.88 -14.28
CA HIS A 217 7.85 19.41 -13.09
C HIS A 217 6.76 18.40 -13.45
N GLU A 218 5.99 18.72 -14.49
CA GLU A 218 4.98 17.82 -15.04
C GLU A 218 5.61 16.55 -15.61
N GLU A 219 6.74 16.69 -16.33
CA GLU A 219 7.50 15.55 -16.84
C GLU A 219 8.00 14.64 -15.70
N MET A 220 8.51 15.21 -14.61
CA MET A 220 8.96 14.45 -13.44
C MET A 220 7.81 13.67 -12.79
N VAL A 221 6.65 14.30 -12.59
CA VAL A 221 5.47 13.65 -11.99
C VAL A 221 4.96 12.52 -12.88
N MET A 222 4.82 12.77 -14.19
CA MET A 222 4.35 11.75 -15.14
C MET A 222 5.37 10.63 -15.35
N THR A 223 6.66 10.94 -15.33
CA THR A 223 7.72 9.92 -15.38
C THR A 223 7.71 9.02 -14.13
N ALA A 224 7.32 9.55 -12.96
CA ALA A 224 7.23 8.76 -11.75
C ALA A 224 6.13 7.68 -11.80
N PHE A 225 5.10 7.81 -12.64
CA PHE A 225 4.16 6.71 -12.93
C PHE A 225 4.86 5.54 -13.62
N ARG A 226 5.80 5.80 -14.53
CA ARG A 226 6.59 4.74 -15.19
C ARG A 226 7.44 3.99 -14.17
N VAL A 227 8.07 4.73 -13.24
CA VAL A 227 8.81 4.14 -12.12
C VAL A 227 7.89 3.26 -11.26
N PHE A 228 6.68 3.74 -10.96
CA PHE A 228 5.68 2.95 -10.23
C PHE A 228 5.35 1.65 -10.96
N ASN A 229 5.00 1.70 -12.25
CA ASN A 229 4.67 0.51 -13.04
C ASN A 229 5.83 -0.49 -13.07
N ASN A 230 7.04 -0.02 -13.36
CA ASN A 230 8.22 -0.88 -13.49
C ASN A 230 8.66 -1.49 -12.15
N ALA A 231 8.31 -0.86 -11.02
CA ALA A 231 8.65 -1.36 -9.70
C ALA A 231 7.70 -2.46 -9.21
N ILE A 232 6.47 -2.57 -9.72
CA ILE A 232 5.49 -3.53 -9.21
C ILE A 232 5.84 -4.95 -9.64
N LEU A 233 6.03 -5.84 -8.66
CA LEU A 233 6.27 -7.27 -8.87
C LEU A 233 5.01 -8.11 -8.72
N LYS A 234 4.14 -7.73 -7.77
CA LYS A 234 2.82 -8.36 -7.53
C LYS A 234 1.82 -7.29 -7.09
N THR A 235 0.56 -7.47 -7.46
CA THR A 235 -0.54 -6.63 -6.96
C THR A 235 -1.85 -7.39 -6.90
N ASN A 236 -2.69 -7.09 -5.91
CA ASN A 236 -4.05 -7.61 -5.82
C ASN A 236 -5.07 -6.73 -6.56
N TYR A 237 -4.63 -5.71 -7.29
CA TYR A 237 -5.49 -4.70 -7.92
C TYR A 237 -6.64 -5.30 -8.75
N PHE A 238 -6.36 -6.34 -9.54
CA PHE A 238 -7.33 -7.00 -10.41
C PHE A 238 -8.12 -8.12 -9.73
N THR A 239 -7.88 -8.36 -8.44
CA THR A 239 -8.59 -9.38 -7.67
C THR A 239 -10.00 -8.91 -7.34
N PRO A 240 -11.07 -9.68 -7.66
CA PRO A 240 -12.46 -9.23 -7.46
C PRO A 240 -12.92 -9.24 -6.00
N THR A 241 -12.22 -9.96 -5.12
CA THR A 241 -12.50 -9.96 -3.67
C THR A 241 -11.26 -9.49 -2.93
N LYS A 242 -11.31 -8.26 -2.43
CA LYS A 242 -10.23 -7.60 -1.70
C LYS A 242 -10.79 -6.47 -0.84
N VAL A 243 -10.07 -6.11 0.22
CA VAL A 243 -10.50 -5.06 1.17
C VAL A 243 -9.60 -3.83 1.19
N ALA A 244 -8.40 -3.95 0.61
CA ALA A 244 -7.45 -2.87 0.37
C ALA A 244 -6.57 -3.23 -0.84
N LEU A 245 -5.90 -2.24 -1.41
CA LEU A 245 -4.96 -2.42 -2.53
C LEU A 245 -3.56 -2.61 -1.99
N SER A 246 -2.87 -3.63 -2.48
CA SER A 246 -1.49 -3.94 -2.10
C SER A 246 -0.59 -4.10 -3.32
N PHE A 247 0.65 -3.63 -3.17
CA PHE A 247 1.68 -3.68 -4.20
C PHE A 247 2.99 -4.18 -3.57
N ARG A 248 3.53 -5.28 -4.07
CA ARG A 248 4.91 -5.71 -3.79
C ARG A 248 5.83 -5.01 -4.79
N LEU A 249 6.71 -4.14 -4.30
CA LEU A 249 7.57 -3.29 -5.14
C LEU A 249 9.05 -3.72 -5.07
N ASP A 250 9.76 -3.77 -6.19
CA ASP A 250 11.23 -3.78 -6.19
C ASP A 250 11.75 -2.42 -5.72
N PRO A 251 12.45 -2.33 -4.57
CA PRO A 251 12.96 -1.06 -4.05
C PRO A 251 14.19 -0.54 -4.83
N ALA A 252 14.60 -1.15 -5.94
CA ALA A 252 15.76 -0.74 -6.74
C ALA A 252 15.72 0.71 -7.24
N PHE A 253 14.53 1.31 -7.36
CA PHE A 253 14.36 2.70 -7.78
C PHE A 253 14.74 3.72 -6.70
N LEU A 254 14.93 3.29 -5.44
CA LEU A 254 15.29 4.20 -4.35
C LEU A 254 16.71 4.74 -4.54
N PRO A 255 16.92 6.06 -4.42
CA PRO A 255 18.24 6.66 -4.58
C PRO A 255 19.16 6.28 -3.41
N GLU A 256 20.35 5.74 -3.72
CA GLU A 256 21.33 5.27 -2.74
C GLU A 256 21.81 6.38 -1.80
N ILE A 257 21.91 7.62 -2.29
CA ILE A 257 22.28 8.79 -1.49
C ILE A 257 21.28 9.07 -0.36
N GLU A 258 20.00 8.73 -0.55
CA GLU A 258 18.98 8.88 0.49
C GLU A 258 18.81 7.61 1.32
N TYR A 259 18.91 6.46 0.66
CA TYR A 259 18.64 5.15 1.25
C TYR A 259 19.85 4.21 1.03
N PRO A 260 20.97 4.44 1.74
CA PRO A 260 22.26 3.77 1.46
C PRO A 260 22.26 2.27 1.74
N ARG A 261 21.27 1.78 2.51
CA ARG A 261 21.07 0.34 2.69
C ARG A 261 19.89 -0.06 1.82
N ARG A 262 20.18 -0.86 0.79
CA ARG A 262 19.14 -1.36 -0.10
C ARG A 262 18.17 -2.27 0.67
N LEU A 263 16.88 -2.04 0.47
CA LEU A 263 15.83 -2.92 0.96
C LEU A 263 15.79 -4.22 0.13
N TYR A 264 15.44 -5.32 0.77
CA TYR A 264 15.17 -6.59 0.09
C TYR A 264 13.74 -6.61 -0.47
N GLY A 265 12.78 -6.05 0.29
CA GLY A 265 11.40 -5.98 -0.15
C GLY A 265 10.64 -4.80 0.43
N MET A 266 9.72 -4.29 -0.38
CA MET A 266 8.81 -3.20 -0.05
C MET A 266 7.39 -3.61 -0.43
N PHE A 267 6.45 -3.40 0.49
CA PHE A 267 5.02 -3.48 0.22
C PHE A 267 4.41 -2.12 0.48
N LEU A 268 3.60 -1.65 -0.46
CA LEU A 268 2.73 -0.47 -0.30
C LEU A 268 1.29 -0.98 -0.19
N VAL A 269 0.57 -0.53 0.83
CA VAL A 269 -0.82 -0.88 1.06
C VAL A 269 -1.66 0.38 1.22
N ILE A 270 -2.77 0.44 0.49
CA ILE A 270 -3.66 1.59 0.44
C ILE A 270 -5.08 1.11 0.66
N GLY A 271 -5.74 1.63 1.70
CA GLY A 271 -7.16 1.40 1.98
C GLY A 271 -7.89 2.72 2.20
N ALA A 272 -9.22 2.66 2.33
CA ALA A 272 -10.04 3.84 2.59
C ALA A 272 -9.68 4.54 3.92
N GLU A 273 -9.22 3.77 4.90
CA GLU A 273 -8.90 4.27 6.25
C GLU A 273 -7.43 4.67 6.43
N PHE A 274 -6.54 4.20 5.56
CA PHE A 274 -5.10 4.28 5.82
C PHE A 274 -4.25 4.17 4.55
N ARG A 275 -2.99 4.56 4.70
CA ARG A 275 -1.90 4.14 3.81
C ARG A 275 -0.75 3.61 4.64
N GLY A 276 -0.02 2.63 4.13
CA GLY A 276 1.04 2.00 4.91
C GLY A 276 2.10 1.32 4.05
N PHE A 277 3.24 1.08 4.69
CA PHE A 277 4.34 0.33 4.10
C PHE A 277 4.69 -0.88 4.96
N HIS A 278 5.26 -1.90 4.32
CA HIS A 278 6.03 -2.96 4.98
C HIS A 278 7.40 -3.04 4.33
N LEU A 279 8.47 -2.86 5.09
CA LEU A 279 9.84 -2.87 4.57
C LEU A 279 10.63 -4.00 5.23
N ARG A 280 11.47 -4.69 4.45
CA ARG A 280 12.40 -5.70 4.95
C ARG A 280 13.78 -5.58 4.31
N PHE A 281 14.82 -5.81 5.10
CA PHE A 281 16.23 -5.71 4.67
C PHE A 281 16.88 -7.06 4.30
N LYS A 282 16.23 -8.17 4.62
CA LYS A 282 16.62 -9.52 4.19
C LYS A 282 15.39 -10.28 3.74
N ASP A 283 15.60 -11.44 3.13
CA ASP A 283 14.52 -12.34 2.76
C ASP A 283 13.76 -12.82 4.00
N VAL A 284 14.42 -13.56 4.88
CA VAL A 284 13.88 -13.85 6.21
C VAL A 284 14.13 -12.64 7.10
N ALA A 285 13.09 -11.90 7.46
CA ALA A 285 13.18 -10.72 8.31
C ALA A 285 11.96 -10.60 9.23
N ARG A 286 12.19 -10.08 10.44
CA ARG A 286 11.17 -9.91 11.47
C ARG A 286 11.07 -8.47 11.98
N GLY A 287 9.87 -8.06 12.34
CA GLY A 287 9.64 -6.78 13.01
C GLY A 287 8.19 -6.39 13.18
N GLY A 288 7.99 -5.44 14.09
CA GLY A 288 6.66 -5.02 14.52
C GLY A 288 5.89 -4.19 13.48
N ILE A 289 4.56 -4.19 13.57
CA ILE A 289 3.69 -3.29 12.82
C ILE A 289 3.20 -2.18 13.74
N ARG A 290 3.40 -0.93 13.34
CA ARG A 290 2.99 0.26 14.07
C ARG A 290 1.79 0.92 13.42
N ILE A 291 0.83 1.36 14.21
CA ILE A 291 -0.22 2.27 13.74
C ILE A 291 0.09 3.69 14.23
N VAL A 292 0.25 4.61 13.29
CA VAL A 292 0.50 6.04 13.53
C VAL A 292 -0.82 6.79 13.51
N LYS A 293 -1.13 7.43 14.64
CA LYS A 293 -2.31 8.27 14.83
C LYS A 293 -1.90 9.74 14.81
N SER A 294 -2.75 10.58 14.24
CA SER A 294 -2.53 12.02 14.07
C SER A 294 -3.58 12.80 14.87
N ARG A 295 -3.12 13.69 15.75
CA ARG A 295 -4.01 14.49 16.63
C ARG A 295 -4.69 15.66 15.92
N SER A 296 -4.15 16.09 14.77
CA SER A 296 -4.70 17.19 13.95
C SER A 296 -4.42 16.94 12.46
N LYS A 297 -5.02 17.76 11.59
CA LYS A 297 -4.80 17.70 10.13
C LYS A 297 -3.36 18.04 9.77
N GLU A 298 -2.74 18.97 10.50
CA GLU A 298 -1.35 19.39 10.33
C GLU A 298 -0.41 18.26 10.73
N ALA A 299 -0.68 17.60 11.86
CA ALA A 299 0.07 16.43 12.29
C ALA A 299 -0.02 15.29 11.27
N TYR A 300 -1.22 15.04 10.71
CA TYR A 300 -1.40 14.08 9.62
C TYR A 300 -0.56 14.45 8.39
N GLY A 301 -0.56 15.72 7.97
CA GLY A 301 0.25 16.17 6.84
C GLY A 301 1.77 16.01 7.05
N ILE A 302 2.25 16.12 8.30
CA ILE A 302 3.65 15.82 8.64
C ILE A 302 3.91 14.31 8.59
N ASN A 303 3.07 13.52 9.25
CA ASN A 303 3.20 12.07 9.30
C ASN A 303 3.10 11.44 7.90
N ALA A 304 2.19 11.91 7.05
CA ALA A 304 2.05 11.47 5.67
C ALA A 304 3.31 11.73 4.85
N ARG A 305 3.96 12.90 5.00
CA ARG A 305 5.21 13.18 4.29
C ARG A 305 6.37 12.30 4.75
N ASN A 306 6.43 12.00 6.05
CA ASN A 306 7.54 11.26 6.65
C ASN A 306 7.31 9.74 6.75
N LEU A 307 6.14 9.24 6.35
CA LEU A 307 5.71 7.85 6.54
C LEU A 307 6.76 6.83 6.09
N PHE A 308 7.24 6.99 4.85
CA PHE A 308 8.24 6.07 4.30
C PHE A 308 9.59 6.17 5.04
N ASP A 309 10.06 7.40 5.31
CA ASP A 309 11.34 7.64 5.98
C ASP A 309 11.35 7.10 7.41
N GLU A 310 10.23 7.27 8.13
CA GLU A 310 10.03 6.69 9.46
C GLU A 310 10.07 5.16 9.37
N ASN A 311 9.30 4.56 8.44
CA ASN A 311 9.29 3.11 8.27
C ASN A 311 10.68 2.57 7.92
N TYR A 312 11.43 3.24 7.04
CA TYR A 312 12.79 2.87 6.67
C TYR A 312 13.75 2.96 7.86
N GLY A 313 13.69 4.05 8.62
CA GLY A 313 14.49 4.25 9.84
C GLY A 313 14.23 3.19 10.92
N LEU A 314 12.95 2.87 11.15
CA LEU A 314 12.54 1.82 12.09
C LEU A 314 13.01 0.44 11.63
N SER A 315 12.83 0.11 10.35
CA SER A 315 13.29 -1.17 9.77
C SER A 315 14.81 -1.30 9.82
N SER A 316 15.54 -0.22 9.57
CA SER A 316 17.00 -0.16 9.62
C SER A 316 17.51 -0.35 11.05
N THR A 317 16.80 0.22 12.02
CA THR A 317 17.07 -0.02 13.45
C THR A 317 16.81 -1.48 13.82
N GLN A 318 15.72 -2.07 13.34
CA GLN A 318 15.45 -3.50 13.57
C GLN A 318 16.52 -4.39 12.94
N GLN A 319 17.03 -4.03 11.75
CA GLN A 319 18.11 -4.74 11.09
C GLN A 319 19.41 -4.72 11.90
N ARG A 320 19.71 -3.61 12.58
CA ARG A 320 20.86 -3.51 13.50
C ARG A 320 20.66 -4.30 14.78
N LYS A 321 19.43 -4.34 15.31
CA LYS A 321 19.09 -5.14 16.49
C LYS A 321 19.19 -6.64 16.22
N ASN A 322 18.79 -7.08 15.03
CA ASN A 322 18.81 -8.48 14.63
C ASN A 322 20.19 -8.93 14.09
N LYS A 323 21.28 -8.20 14.38
CA LYS A 323 22.62 -8.54 13.84
C LYS A 323 23.15 -9.90 14.31
N ASP A 324 22.70 -10.35 15.49
CA ASP A 324 23.18 -11.56 16.16
C ASP A 324 22.23 -12.77 15.96
N ILE A 325 21.21 -12.65 15.10
CA ILE A 325 20.27 -13.72 14.77
C ILE A 325 20.18 -13.94 13.26
N PRO A 326 19.65 -15.09 12.80
CA PRO A 326 19.56 -15.40 11.37
C PRO A 326 18.69 -14.42 10.58
N GLU A 327 17.62 -13.90 11.21
CA GLU A 327 16.65 -13.02 10.57
C GLU A 327 17.15 -11.59 10.41
N GLY A 328 16.78 -10.94 9.31
CA GLY A 328 16.94 -9.50 9.13
C GLY A 328 15.87 -8.69 9.88
N GLY A 329 15.96 -7.37 9.75
CA GLY A 329 14.98 -6.43 10.26
C GLY A 329 13.91 -6.13 9.22
N SER A 330 12.67 -6.12 9.68
CA SER A 330 11.54 -5.55 8.96
C SER A 330 10.76 -4.59 9.85
N LYS A 331 9.83 -3.84 9.26
CA LYS A 331 8.83 -3.04 9.99
C LYS A 331 7.65 -2.75 9.10
N GLY A 332 6.45 -2.81 9.66
CA GLY A 332 5.26 -2.23 9.03
C GLY A 332 4.86 -0.92 9.71
N VAL A 333 4.43 0.06 8.94
CA VAL A 333 3.82 1.29 9.46
C VAL A 333 2.52 1.57 8.73
N ILE A 334 1.44 1.75 9.49
CA ILE A 334 0.10 2.09 9.03
C ILE A 334 -0.22 3.51 9.50
N LEU A 335 -0.37 4.44 8.57
CA LEU A 335 -0.83 5.79 8.88
C LEU A 335 -2.33 5.88 8.65
N LEU A 336 -3.09 6.12 9.73
CA LEU A 336 -4.52 6.36 9.65
C LEU A 336 -4.80 7.70 8.98
N ASP A 337 -5.82 7.72 8.11
CA ASP A 337 -6.31 8.95 7.50
C ASP A 337 -6.81 9.93 8.58
N ALA A 338 -6.70 11.24 8.31
CA ALA A 338 -7.05 12.30 9.26
C ALA A 338 -8.49 12.16 9.80
N LYS A 339 -9.42 11.60 9.00
CA LYS A 339 -10.83 11.39 9.40
C LYS A 339 -11.13 10.00 9.96
N MET A 340 -10.12 9.12 10.09
CA MET A 340 -10.27 7.70 10.40
C MET A 340 -9.42 7.29 11.61
N GLN A 341 -9.22 8.21 12.56
CA GLN A 341 -8.35 8.02 13.72
C GLN A 341 -8.87 7.00 14.74
N ASP A 342 -10.16 6.67 14.69
CA ASP A 342 -10.84 5.66 15.51
C ASP A 342 -10.90 4.27 14.84
N HIS A 343 -10.42 4.12 13.59
CA HIS A 343 -10.49 2.87 12.82
C HIS A 343 -9.19 2.08 12.81
N SER A 344 -8.46 2.06 13.93
CA SER A 344 -7.15 1.40 14.02
C SER A 344 -7.24 -0.11 13.75
N GLU A 345 -8.23 -0.78 14.35
CA GLU A 345 -8.46 -2.22 14.14
C GLU A 345 -8.81 -2.53 12.69
N GLU A 346 -9.80 -1.83 12.11
CA GLU A 346 -10.21 -2.00 10.71
C GLU A 346 -9.05 -1.79 9.73
N ALA A 347 -8.24 -0.74 9.93
CA ALA A 347 -7.07 -0.47 9.11
C ALA A 347 -6.02 -1.59 9.21
N PHE A 348 -5.77 -2.11 10.41
CA PHE A 348 -4.85 -3.23 10.61
C PHE A 348 -5.36 -4.51 9.95
N GLU A 349 -6.65 -4.84 10.12
CA GLU A 349 -7.26 -6.01 9.51
C GLU A 349 -7.11 -5.97 7.97
N LYS A 350 -7.45 -4.83 7.36
CA LYS A 350 -7.33 -4.61 5.92
C LYS A 350 -5.89 -4.63 5.42
N TYR A 351 -4.96 -4.07 6.20
CA TYR A 351 -3.52 -4.10 5.89
C TYR A 351 -2.99 -5.54 5.83
N ILE A 352 -3.34 -6.36 6.82
CA ILE A 352 -2.92 -7.77 6.86
C ILE A 352 -3.58 -8.59 5.77
N ASP A 353 -4.90 -8.45 5.59
CA ASP A 353 -5.65 -9.21 4.58
C ASP A 353 -5.12 -8.98 3.16
N SER A 354 -4.86 -7.72 2.81
CA SER A 354 -4.32 -7.34 1.50
C SER A 354 -2.86 -7.75 1.29
N ILE A 355 -2.04 -7.83 2.34
CA ILE A 355 -0.70 -8.44 2.24
C ILE A 355 -0.82 -9.95 1.99
N ILE A 356 -1.71 -10.65 2.71
CA ILE A 356 -1.95 -12.08 2.52
C ILE A 356 -2.40 -12.39 1.09
N ASP A 357 -3.17 -11.49 0.44
CA ASP A 357 -3.51 -11.62 -0.98
C ASP A 357 -2.27 -11.77 -1.89
N LEU A 358 -1.14 -11.17 -1.54
CA LEU A 358 0.10 -11.26 -2.32
C LEU A 358 0.99 -12.46 -1.94
N LEU A 359 0.72 -13.10 -0.80
CA LEU A 359 1.53 -14.20 -0.27
C LEU A 359 0.92 -15.57 -0.54
N LEU A 360 -0.41 -15.65 -0.69
CA LEU A 360 -1.13 -16.89 -0.94
C LEU A 360 -1.74 -16.90 -2.34
N PRO A 361 -1.78 -18.08 -3.00
CA PRO A 361 -2.64 -18.27 -4.16
C PRO A 361 -4.09 -17.95 -3.78
N GLY A 362 -4.75 -17.10 -4.58
CA GLY A 362 -6.12 -16.71 -4.31
C GLY A 362 -7.10 -17.86 -4.56
N VAL A 363 -7.72 -18.37 -3.49
CA VAL A 363 -8.84 -19.33 -3.59
C VAL A 363 -10.14 -18.57 -3.33
N THR A 364 -10.91 -18.29 -4.38
CA THR A 364 -12.23 -17.65 -4.25
C THR A 364 -13.20 -18.28 -5.24
N PRO A 365 -14.44 -18.63 -4.83
CA PRO A 365 -15.42 -19.20 -5.74
C PRO A 365 -15.76 -18.25 -6.89
N GLY A 366 -15.76 -18.77 -8.12
CA GLY A 366 -16.48 -18.20 -9.27
C GLY A 366 -15.72 -17.21 -10.16
N ILE A 367 -14.77 -16.42 -9.66
CA ILE A 367 -14.00 -15.47 -10.48
C ILE A 367 -12.65 -15.21 -9.80
N LYS A 368 -11.55 -15.84 -10.21
CA LYS A 368 -10.22 -15.30 -9.92
C LYS A 368 -9.26 -15.54 -11.08
N ASN A 369 -8.77 -14.45 -11.64
CA ASN A 369 -7.51 -14.48 -12.36
C ASN A 369 -6.39 -14.65 -11.33
N PRO A 370 -5.39 -15.52 -11.58
CA PRO A 370 -4.22 -15.60 -10.71
C PRO A 370 -3.51 -14.24 -10.69
N ILE A 371 -2.93 -13.87 -9.55
CA ILE A 371 -2.06 -12.69 -9.50
C ILE A 371 -0.83 -12.98 -10.36
N VAL A 372 -0.46 -12.03 -11.21
CA VAL A 372 0.80 -12.10 -11.96
C VAL A 372 1.95 -11.95 -10.96
N ASP A 373 2.79 -12.99 -10.88
CA ASP A 373 3.95 -13.03 -9.99
C ASP A 373 5.24 -12.84 -10.78
N LEU A 374 5.74 -11.59 -10.81
CA LEU A 374 7.05 -11.26 -11.40
C LEU A 374 8.21 -11.48 -10.42
N TYR A 375 7.93 -11.76 -9.14
CA TYR A 375 8.95 -12.07 -8.14
C TYR A 375 9.42 -13.53 -8.28
N GLY A 376 8.50 -14.45 -8.62
CA GLY A 376 8.80 -15.82 -9.01
C GLY A 376 9.37 -16.70 -7.89
N LYS A 377 9.23 -16.28 -6.63
CA LYS A 377 9.73 -17.00 -5.45
C LYS A 377 8.66 -17.01 -4.36
N GLN A 378 8.64 -18.10 -3.59
CA GLN A 378 7.81 -18.15 -2.39
C GLN A 378 8.23 -17.07 -1.41
N GLU A 379 7.25 -16.34 -0.88
CA GLU A 379 7.48 -15.21 0.02
C GLU A 379 6.69 -15.44 1.31
N ILE A 380 7.36 -15.28 2.45
CA ILE A 380 6.75 -15.38 3.78
C ILE A 380 7.22 -14.18 4.58
N LEU A 381 6.32 -13.58 5.36
CA LEU A 381 6.62 -12.46 6.24
C LEU A 381 6.48 -12.87 7.69
N PHE A 382 7.38 -12.37 8.53
CA PHE A 382 7.36 -12.56 9.98
C PHE A 382 7.12 -11.20 10.63
N MET A 383 5.98 -11.04 11.27
CA MET A 383 5.52 -9.79 11.83
C MET A 383 5.43 -9.88 13.36
N GLY A 384 5.32 -8.74 14.02
CA GLY A 384 5.07 -8.67 15.46
C GLY A 384 4.25 -7.44 15.83
N PRO A 385 3.91 -7.29 17.12
CA PRO A 385 3.28 -6.07 17.61
C PRO A 385 4.29 -4.93 17.69
N ASP A 386 3.76 -3.71 17.66
CA ASP A 386 4.40 -2.47 18.05
C ASP A 386 3.32 -1.53 18.63
N GLU A 387 3.59 -0.22 18.68
CA GLU A 387 2.64 0.78 19.14
C GLU A 387 1.27 0.62 18.45
N ASN A 388 0.24 0.49 19.28
CA ASN A 388 -1.18 0.36 18.91
C ASN A 388 -1.58 -0.94 18.18
N THR A 389 -0.78 -2.02 18.22
CA THR A 389 -1.13 -3.30 17.55
C THR A 389 -1.07 -4.54 18.43
N ALA A 390 -0.69 -4.41 19.71
CA ALA A 390 -0.53 -5.54 20.63
C ALA A 390 -1.78 -6.44 20.71
N ASP A 391 -2.97 -5.87 20.85
CA ASP A 391 -4.21 -6.64 21.00
C ASP A 391 -4.73 -7.26 19.69
N LEU A 392 -4.10 -6.97 18.54
CA LEU A 392 -4.56 -7.35 17.21
C LEU A 392 -3.82 -8.57 16.63
N VAL A 393 -2.73 -9.00 17.27
CA VAL A 393 -1.86 -10.08 16.74
C VAL A 393 -2.53 -11.46 16.75
N ASP A 394 -3.42 -11.71 17.71
CA ASP A 394 -4.19 -12.95 17.80
C ASP A 394 -5.15 -13.06 16.62
N TRP A 395 -5.84 -11.95 16.29
CA TRP A 395 -6.68 -11.87 15.11
C TRP A 395 -5.87 -12.13 13.84
N ALA A 396 -4.71 -11.50 13.66
CA ALA A 396 -3.92 -11.66 12.45
C ALA A 396 -3.43 -13.10 12.25
N THR A 397 -3.00 -13.75 13.35
CA THR A 397 -2.58 -15.14 13.36
C THR A 397 -3.72 -16.08 12.96
N GLU A 398 -4.89 -15.90 13.57
CA GLU A 398 -6.08 -16.69 13.31
C GLU A 398 -6.65 -16.44 11.90
N HIS A 399 -6.57 -15.20 11.43
CA HIS A 399 -6.96 -14.83 10.07
C HIS A 399 -6.08 -15.52 9.04
N ALA A 400 -4.75 -15.52 9.22
CA ALA A 400 -3.85 -16.28 8.36
C ALA A 400 -4.18 -17.78 8.35
N ARG A 401 -4.54 -18.36 9.51
CA ARG A 401 -5.00 -19.75 9.61
C ARG A 401 -6.28 -19.99 8.79
N LYS A 402 -7.28 -19.12 8.92
CA LYS A 402 -8.55 -19.19 8.16
C LYS A 402 -8.35 -19.01 6.65
N ARG A 403 -7.39 -18.17 6.25
CA ARG A 403 -6.97 -17.96 4.86
C ARG A 403 -6.19 -19.16 4.28
N GLY A 404 -5.88 -20.18 5.09
CA GLY A 404 -5.17 -21.38 4.65
C GLY A 404 -3.65 -21.20 4.57
N ALA A 405 -3.07 -20.18 5.22
CA ALA A 405 -1.63 -19.98 5.21
C ALA A 405 -0.93 -21.12 5.96
N PRO A 406 0.00 -21.88 5.34
CA PRO A 406 0.69 -22.97 6.03
C PRO A 406 1.59 -22.47 7.17
N TRP A 407 2.06 -21.22 7.06
CA TRP A 407 2.94 -20.53 8.00
C TRP A 407 2.21 -19.71 9.07
N TRP A 408 0.90 -19.89 9.24
CA TRP A 408 0.07 -19.05 10.13
C TRP A 408 0.63 -18.94 11.56
N LYS A 409 1.18 -20.02 12.13
CA LYS A 409 1.76 -20.03 13.49
C LYS A 409 2.96 -19.10 13.65
N SER A 410 3.76 -18.95 12.60
CA SER A 410 4.96 -18.11 12.60
C SER A 410 4.71 -16.71 12.03
N PHE A 411 3.51 -16.45 11.50
CA PHE A 411 3.19 -15.18 10.87
C PHE A 411 3.35 -13.99 11.82
N PHE A 412 2.89 -14.15 13.05
CA PHE A 412 3.02 -13.16 14.12
C PHE A 412 3.69 -13.72 15.38
N THR A 413 4.61 -12.92 15.92
CA THR A 413 5.10 -13.05 17.30
C THR A 413 4.23 -12.25 18.26
N GLY A 414 4.41 -12.43 19.58
CA GLY A 414 3.63 -11.69 20.60
C GLY A 414 2.17 -12.14 20.78
N LYS A 415 1.76 -13.21 20.10
CA LYS A 415 0.44 -13.84 20.24
C LYS A 415 0.22 -14.49 21.61
N SER A 416 -1.02 -14.80 21.94
CA SER A 416 -1.35 -15.47 23.19
C SER A 416 -0.83 -16.91 23.26
N PRO A 417 -0.61 -17.46 24.49
CA PRO A 417 -0.19 -18.85 24.67
C PRO A 417 -1.11 -19.87 24.00
N LYS A 418 -2.41 -19.58 23.91
CA LYS A 418 -3.40 -20.44 23.24
C LYS A 418 -3.09 -20.65 21.75
N LEU A 419 -2.50 -19.64 21.11
CA LEU A 419 -2.07 -19.69 19.71
C LEU A 419 -0.58 -20.05 19.55
N GLY A 420 0.06 -20.51 20.64
CA GLY A 420 1.48 -20.89 20.66
C GLY A 420 2.43 -19.70 20.78
N GLY A 421 1.98 -18.60 21.36
CA GLY A 421 2.86 -17.49 21.72
C GLY A 421 3.58 -17.72 23.04
N ILE A 422 4.75 -17.10 23.17
CA ILE A 422 5.56 -17.15 24.39
C ILE A 422 5.41 -15.78 25.07
N PRO A 423 4.85 -15.71 26.29
CA PRO A 423 4.67 -14.43 26.99
C PRO A 423 6.02 -13.76 27.22
N HIS A 424 6.29 -12.68 26.48
CA HIS A 424 7.53 -11.94 26.63
C HIS A 424 7.60 -11.22 27.98
N ASP A 425 6.47 -10.88 28.60
CA ASP A 425 6.46 -10.24 29.92
C ASP A 425 6.87 -11.20 31.05
N GLU A 426 6.57 -12.49 30.89
CA GLU A 426 6.88 -13.54 31.85
C GLU A 426 8.29 -14.11 31.65
N TYR A 427 8.72 -14.27 30.38
CA TYR A 427 9.95 -14.99 30.03
C TYR A 427 11.03 -14.15 29.33
N GLY A 428 10.73 -12.93 28.90
CA GLY A 428 11.57 -12.20 27.93
C GLY A 428 11.63 -10.69 28.10
N MET A 429 11.28 -10.14 29.26
CA MET A 429 11.23 -8.69 29.45
C MET A 429 12.62 -8.07 29.22
N THR A 430 12.66 -7.03 28.39
CA THR A 430 13.83 -6.19 28.13
C THR A 430 14.42 -5.60 29.42
N THR A 431 13.62 -5.44 30.48
CA THR A 431 14.07 -4.97 31.80
C THR A 431 14.88 -6.02 32.57
N LEU A 432 14.61 -7.32 32.41
CA LEU A 432 15.44 -8.40 32.97
C LEU A 432 16.81 -8.42 32.29
N SER A 433 16.84 -8.28 30.97
CA SER A 433 18.09 -8.25 30.19
C SER A 433 18.87 -6.94 30.33
N VAL A 434 18.21 -5.81 30.63
CA VAL A 434 18.89 -4.57 31.06
C VAL A 434 19.51 -4.75 32.44
N ARG A 435 18.79 -5.38 33.39
CA ARG A 435 19.33 -5.74 34.70
C ARG A 435 20.52 -6.69 34.59
N ASP A 436 20.41 -7.73 33.78
CA ASP A 436 21.47 -8.71 33.58
C ASP A 436 22.69 -8.07 32.91
N ASN A 437 22.50 -7.17 31.94
CA ASN A 437 23.60 -6.39 31.35
C ASN A 437 24.22 -5.41 32.35
N GLU A 438 23.43 -4.72 33.18
CA GLU A 438 23.95 -3.85 34.25
C GLU A 438 24.75 -4.66 35.28
N ILE A 439 24.28 -5.86 35.65
CA ILE A 439 24.99 -6.79 36.53
C ILE A 439 26.28 -7.31 35.88
N LEU A 440 26.25 -7.66 34.58
CA LEU A 440 27.45 -8.10 33.86
C LEU A 440 28.49 -6.98 33.77
N LEU A 441 28.08 -5.77 33.38
CA LEU A 441 28.95 -4.59 33.24
C LEU A 441 29.50 -4.11 34.58
N SER A 442 28.73 -4.21 35.67
CA SER A 442 29.22 -3.91 37.02
C SER A 442 30.22 -4.96 37.52
N ASN A 443 29.99 -6.24 37.23
CA ASN A 443 30.92 -7.31 37.57
C ASN A 443 32.23 -7.26 36.74
N GLU A 444 32.16 -6.91 35.45
CA GLU A 444 33.36 -6.69 34.63
C GLU A 444 34.18 -5.48 35.13
N LYS A 445 33.52 -4.37 35.49
CA LYS A 445 34.20 -3.21 36.10
C LYS A 445 34.88 -3.56 37.42
N MET A 446 34.20 -4.29 38.30
CA MET A 446 34.78 -4.76 39.57
C MET A 446 35.94 -5.75 39.35
N ALA A 447 35.85 -6.62 38.34
CA ALA A 447 36.93 -7.54 37.99
C ALA A 447 38.18 -6.79 37.50
N THR A 448 38.01 -5.77 36.64
CA THR A 448 39.12 -4.93 36.16
C THR A 448 39.74 -4.04 37.25
N GLU A 449 38.97 -3.59 38.22
CA GLU A 449 39.48 -2.84 39.38
C GLU A 449 40.22 -3.75 40.39
N SER A 450 39.81 -5.02 40.50
CA SER A 450 40.48 -6.01 41.35
C SER A 450 41.82 -6.49 40.77
N SER A 451 41.94 -6.61 39.44
CA SER A 451 43.19 -6.99 38.77
C SER A 451 44.23 -5.86 38.74
N ALA A 452 43.83 -4.62 38.99
CA ALA A 452 44.72 -3.45 39.07
C ALA A 452 45.37 -3.27 40.46
N ARG A 453 45.06 -4.13 41.44
CA ARG A 453 45.68 -4.14 42.77
C ARG A 453 46.44 -5.45 43.01
N ILE A 454 47.55 -5.63 42.30
CA ILE A 454 48.63 -6.53 42.73
C ILE A 454 49.81 -5.63 43.11
N PRO A 455 50.14 -5.46 44.41
CA PRO A 455 51.32 -4.73 44.83
C PRO A 455 52.57 -5.61 44.66
N THR A 456 53.63 -5.03 44.10
CA THR A 456 55.03 -5.47 44.23
C THR A 456 55.53 -5.33 45.66
#